data_AF-A0A7I8EQR8-F1
#
_entry.id   AF-A0A7I8EQR8-F1
#
_cell.length_a   1.000
_cell.length_b   1.000
_cell.length_c   1.000
_cell.angle_alpha   90.00
_cell.angle_beta   90.00
_cell.angle_gamma   90.00
#
_symmetry.space_group_name_H-M   'P 1'
#
loop_
_entity.id
_entity.type
_entity.pdbx_description
1 polymer ?
#
loop_
_entity_poly.entity_id
_entity_poly.type
_entity_poly.pdbx_seq_one_letter_code
_entity_poly.pdbx_strand_id
1 'polypeptide(L)'
;MTNTQKFTFKLQIVALILMAAGWGWADGNFSSGLPLWNVLLHCIPILLLLIIGLQIFRVRDTSQGAESHARGAEIGMTVFTVVTIISTTVLVILGVSNSDPNSVGVHNLWDWFPTILLYMSALLWLATLIPTRRVQAVVNTATIE
;
A
#
# COMPACT_ATOMS: atom_id res chain seq x y z
N MET A 1 8.10 -4.61 -23.44
CA MET A 1 7.05 -4.34 -22.42
C MET A 1 5.79 -3.83 -23.13
N THR A 2 4.66 -4.51 -22.98
CA THR A 2 3.38 -4.16 -23.64
C THR A 2 2.77 -2.89 -23.03
N ASN A 3 1.81 -2.24 -23.72
CA ASN A 3 1.11 -1.06 -23.19
C ASN A 3 0.42 -1.36 -21.85
N THR A 4 -0.18 -2.54 -21.72
CA THR A 4 -0.79 -3.01 -20.47
C THR A 4 0.24 -3.14 -19.34
N GLN A 5 1.41 -3.74 -19.61
CA GLN A 5 2.48 -3.88 -18.60
C GLN A 5 3.06 -2.53 -18.14
N LYS A 6 3.13 -1.55 -19.04
CA LYS A 6 3.55 -0.17 -18.71
C LYS A 6 2.50 0.54 -17.86
N PHE A 7 1.22 0.38 -18.19
CA PHE A 7 0.11 0.96 -17.42
C PHE A 7 0.05 0.40 -16.00
N THR A 8 0.07 -0.94 -15.84
CA THR A 8 0.09 -1.61 -14.53
C THR A 8 1.26 -1.12 -13.67
N PHE A 9 2.43 -0.92 -14.27
CA PHE A 9 3.60 -0.43 -13.54
C PHE A 9 3.45 0.98 -13.04
N LYS A 10 2.97 1.90 -13.88
CA LYS A 10 2.69 3.27 -13.45
C LYS A 10 1.70 3.27 -12.30
N LEU A 11 0.68 2.42 -12.37
CA LEU A 11 -0.32 2.29 -11.32
C LEU A 11 0.28 1.74 -10.01
N GLN A 12 1.17 0.75 -10.08
CA GLN A 12 1.93 0.25 -8.92
C GLN A 12 2.82 1.35 -8.30
N ILE A 13 3.51 2.14 -9.11
CA ILE A 13 4.34 3.26 -8.63
C ILE A 13 3.47 4.30 -7.93
N VAL A 14 2.37 4.71 -8.55
CA VAL A 14 1.46 5.71 -7.97
C VAL A 14 0.87 5.19 -6.67
N ALA A 15 0.46 3.92 -6.62
CA ALA A 15 -0.01 3.28 -5.39
C ALA A 15 1.07 3.34 -4.29
N LEU A 16 2.31 2.94 -4.59
CA LEU A 16 3.41 2.98 -3.62
C LEU A 16 3.69 4.39 -3.10
N ILE A 17 3.73 5.39 -3.99
CA ILE A 17 3.99 6.80 -3.61
C ILE A 17 2.87 7.32 -2.70
N LEU A 18 1.61 7.08 -3.05
CA LEU A 18 0.47 7.53 -2.26
C LEU A 18 0.43 6.83 -0.89
N MET A 19 0.77 5.54 -0.86
CA MET A 19 0.84 4.77 0.39
C MET A 19 1.95 5.30 1.30
N ALA A 20 3.12 5.63 0.73
CA ALA A 20 4.23 6.24 1.46
C ALA A 20 3.86 7.62 2.00
N ALA A 21 3.17 8.44 1.19
CA ALA A 21 2.71 9.76 1.61
C ALA A 21 1.67 9.70 2.73
N GLY A 22 0.74 8.74 2.67
CA GLY A 22 -0.26 8.52 3.71
C GLY A 22 0.35 8.08 5.04
N TRP A 23 1.26 7.09 5.02
CA TRP A 23 1.94 6.61 6.23
C TRP A 23 2.97 7.60 6.78
N GLY A 24 3.61 8.40 5.92
CA GLY A 24 4.60 9.42 6.29
C GLY A 24 4.02 10.74 6.75
N TRP A 25 2.70 10.85 6.84
CA TRP A 25 2.03 12.07 7.26
C TRP A 25 2.23 12.29 8.77
N ALA A 26 2.93 13.36 9.12
CA ALA A 26 3.39 13.63 10.49
C ALA A 26 2.42 14.50 11.32
N ASP A 27 1.28 14.90 10.74
CA ASP A 27 0.34 15.84 11.34
C ASP A 27 -1.03 15.18 11.57
N GLY A 28 -1.69 15.50 12.68
CA GLY A 28 -2.99 14.91 13.05
C GLY A 28 -2.97 14.04 14.31
N ASN A 29 -4.15 13.54 14.69
CA ASN A 29 -4.43 12.88 15.97
C ASN A 29 -3.87 11.46 16.10
N PHE A 30 -3.09 11.01 15.12
CA PHE A 30 -2.45 9.69 15.12
C PHE A 30 -1.11 9.69 15.87
N SER A 31 -0.48 10.86 16.01
CA SER A 31 0.87 11.03 16.57
C SER A 31 0.94 12.08 17.69
N SER A 32 -0.15 12.80 17.99
CA SER A 32 -0.14 13.91 18.96
C SER A 32 0.02 13.42 20.40
N GLY A 33 0.98 14.01 21.13
CA GLY A 33 1.18 13.77 22.57
C GLY A 33 1.82 12.44 22.95
N LEU A 34 2.23 11.62 21.98
CA LEU A 34 2.81 10.30 22.24
C LEU A 34 4.34 10.38 22.40
N PRO A 35 4.96 9.50 23.22
CA PRO A 35 6.40 9.53 23.43
C PRO A 35 7.16 9.26 22.13
N LEU A 36 8.42 9.70 22.05
CA LEU A 36 9.28 9.59 20.85
C LEU A 36 9.37 8.16 20.28
N TRP A 37 9.24 7.12 21.11
CA TRP A 37 9.22 5.73 20.65
C TRP A 37 8.00 5.41 19.77
N ASN A 38 6.88 6.10 19.96
CA ASN A 38 5.69 5.89 19.14
C ASN A 38 5.86 6.47 17.73
N VAL A 39 6.62 7.57 17.61
CA VAL A 39 7.07 8.12 16.32
C VAL A 39 7.95 7.12 15.58
N LEU A 40 8.85 6.42 16.29
CA LEU A 40 9.69 5.38 15.69
C LEU A 40 8.88 4.18 15.19
N LEU A 41 7.80 3.79 15.90
CA LEU A 41 6.89 2.74 15.44
C LEU A 41 6.13 3.15 14.17
N HIS A 42 5.80 4.44 14.02
CA HIS A 42 5.19 4.98 12.80
C HIS A 42 6.13 4.94 11.58
N CYS A 43 7.45 4.81 11.79
CA CYS A 43 8.40 4.61 10.71
C CYS A 43 8.42 3.16 10.17
N ILE A 44 7.92 2.18 10.93
CA ILE A 44 7.97 0.76 10.53
C ILE A 44 7.19 0.50 9.23
N PRO A 45 5.94 0.99 9.05
CA PRO A 45 5.22 0.82 7.79
C PRO A 45 5.96 1.40 6.58
N ILE A 46 6.63 2.55 6.76
CA ILE A 46 7.41 3.21 5.70
C ILE A 46 8.65 2.38 5.36
N LEU A 47 9.36 1.86 6.35
CA LEU A 47 10.52 1.00 6.13
C LEU A 47 10.13 -0.31 5.42
N LEU A 48 9.03 -0.94 5.83
CA LEU A 48 8.51 -2.14 5.16
C LEU A 48 8.12 -1.83 3.71
N LEU A 49 7.41 -0.73 3.49
CA LEU A 49 7.02 -0.26 2.16
C LEU A 49 8.24 0.01 1.28
N LEU A 50 9.31 0.61 1.83
CA LEU A 50 10.55 0.88 1.11
C LEU A 50 11.27 -0.42 0.73
N ILE A 51 11.40 -1.36 1.66
CA ILE A 51 12.06 -2.65 1.43
C ILE A 51 11.31 -3.44 0.33
N ILE A 52 9.99 -3.55 0.45
CA ILE A 52 9.17 -4.31 -0.50
C ILE A 52 9.07 -3.57 -1.85
N GLY A 53 8.91 -2.25 -1.83
CA GLY A 53 8.90 -1.41 -3.03
C GLY A 53 10.20 -1.52 -3.83
N LEU A 54 11.36 -1.48 -3.16
CA LEU A 54 12.67 -1.67 -3.80
C LEU A 54 12.81 -3.04 -4.47
N GLN A 55 12.21 -4.09 -3.91
CA GLN A 55 12.20 -5.41 -4.54
C GLN A 55 11.37 -5.41 -5.83
N ILE A 56 10.20 -4.75 -5.85
CA ILE A 56 9.39 -4.62 -7.07
C ILE A 56 10.16 -3.91 -8.19
N PHE A 57 10.94 -2.88 -7.85
CA PHE A 57 11.78 -2.17 -8.82
C PHE A 57 12.94 -3.02 -9.33
N ARG A 58 13.70 -3.66 -8.42
CA ARG A 58 14.89 -4.47 -8.78
C ARG A 58 14.54 -5.66 -9.66
N VAL A 59 13.45 -6.33 -9.37
CA VAL A 59 13.04 -7.55 -10.06
C VAL A 59 12.69 -7.29 -11.53
N ARG A 60 12.29 -6.07 -11.89
CA ARG A 60 12.02 -5.69 -13.29
C ARG A 60 13.27 -5.36 -14.10
N ASP A 61 14.38 -5.03 -13.46
CA ASP A 61 15.66 -4.73 -14.13
C ASP A 61 16.48 -6.00 -14.43
N THR A 62 16.37 -7.04 -13.60
CA THR A 62 17.12 -8.30 -13.78
C THR A 62 16.27 -9.38 -14.45
N SER A 63 16.46 -9.57 -15.75
CA SER A 63 15.62 -10.44 -16.60
C SER A 63 15.87 -11.95 -16.51
N GLN A 64 16.73 -12.48 -15.61
CA GLN A 64 17.19 -13.88 -15.68
C GLN A 64 17.02 -14.76 -14.42
N GLY A 65 16.39 -14.29 -13.35
CA GLY A 65 16.09 -15.11 -12.15
C GLY A 65 14.98 -14.55 -11.28
N ALA A 66 14.21 -13.61 -11.84
CA ALA A 66 13.41 -12.63 -11.13
C ALA A 66 11.99 -13.10 -10.76
N GLU A 67 11.47 -14.16 -11.38
CA GLU A 67 10.04 -14.48 -11.28
C GLU A 67 9.58 -14.87 -9.86
N SER A 68 10.39 -15.62 -9.10
CA SER A 68 10.00 -15.98 -7.71
C SER A 68 10.03 -14.77 -6.77
N HIS A 69 11.05 -13.92 -6.91
CA HIS A 69 11.20 -12.69 -6.13
C HIS A 69 10.13 -11.65 -6.51
N ALA A 70 9.69 -11.60 -7.77
CA ALA A 70 8.59 -10.76 -8.24
C ALA A 70 7.31 -11.09 -7.50
N ARG A 71 7.00 -12.38 -7.46
CA ARG A 71 5.78 -12.90 -6.88
C ARG A 71 5.77 -12.71 -5.37
N GLY A 72 6.91 -12.91 -4.71
CA GLY A 72 7.07 -12.65 -3.28
C GLY A 72 6.81 -11.18 -2.92
N ALA A 73 7.38 -10.24 -3.67
CA ALA A 73 7.19 -8.81 -3.44
C ALA A 73 5.75 -8.36 -3.72
N GLU A 74 5.10 -8.89 -4.77
CA GLU A 74 3.69 -8.63 -5.07
C GLU A 74 2.76 -9.15 -3.97
N ILE A 75 3.02 -10.35 -3.44
CA ILE A 75 2.28 -10.91 -2.29
C ILE A 75 2.50 -10.02 -1.06
N GLY A 76 3.76 -9.68 -0.76
CA GLY A 76 4.11 -8.82 0.37
C GLY A 76 3.39 -7.48 0.33
N MET A 77 3.38 -6.81 -0.82
CA MET A 77 2.64 -5.56 -0.99
C MET A 77 1.13 -5.73 -0.92
N THR A 78 0.60 -6.85 -1.39
CA THR A 78 -0.84 -7.14 -1.28
C THR A 78 -1.24 -7.32 0.19
N VAL A 79 -0.44 -8.05 0.97
CA VAL A 79 -0.65 -8.19 2.42
C VAL A 79 -0.55 -6.83 3.11
N PHE A 80 0.49 -6.04 2.79
CA PHE A 80 0.66 -4.70 3.34
C PHE A 80 -0.52 -3.77 3.01
N THR A 81 -1.06 -3.88 1.79
CA THR A 81 -2.25 -3.16 1.35
C THR A 81 -3.48 -3.54 2.17
N VAL A 82 -3.69 -4.83 2.42
CA VAL A 82 -4.82 -5.31 3.26
C VAL A 82 -4.68 -4.80 4.69
N VAL A 83 -3.49 -4.89 5.28
CA VAL A 83 -3.21 -4.34 6.61
C VAL A 83 -3.50 -2.85 6.64
N THR A 84 -3.06 -2.10 5.62
CA THR A 84 -3.32 -0.67 5.48
C THR A 84 -4.82 -0.36 5.49
N ILE A 85 -5.63 -1.10 4.72
CA ILE A 85 -7.10 -0.93 4.72
C ILE A 85 -7.68 -1.17 6.12
N ILE A 86 -7.29 -2.27 6.77
CA ILE A 86 -7.81 -2.63 8.10
C ILE A 86 -7.45 -1.56 9.13
N SER A 87 -6.17 -1.21 9.23
CA SER A 87 -5.66 -0.20 10.17
C SER A 87 -6.34 1.15 9.96
N THR A 88 -6.45 1.60 8.71
CA THR A 88 -7.10 2.88 8.37
C THR A 88 -8.59 2.84 8.76
N THR A 89 -9.28 1.73 8.51
CA THR A 89 -10.71 1.57 8.86
C THR A 89 -10.91 1.59 10.38
N VAL A 90 -10.02 0.96 11.13
CA VAL A 90 -10.05 0.99 12.60
C VAL A 90 -9.89 2.44 13.10
N LEU A 91 -8.95 3.22 12.55
CA LEU A 91 -8.77 4.63 12.93
C LEU A 91 -10.00 5.50 12.62
N VAL A 92 -10.69 5.25 11.51
CA VAL A 92 -11.96 5.91 11.18
C VAL A 92 -13.02 5.56 12.22
N ILE A 93 -13.18 4.27 12.55
CA ILE A 93 -14.19 3.82 13.53
C ILE A 93 -13.91 4.40 14.91
N LEU A 94 -12.64 4.39 15.35
CA LEU A 94 -12.25 4.99 16.64
C LEU A 94 -12.54 6.49 16.68
N GLY A 95 -12.22 7.21 15.60
CA GLY A 95 -12.46 8.65 15.50
C GLY A 95 -13.95 9.02 15.52
N VAL A 96 -14.80 8.22 14.87
CA VAL A 96 -16.26 8.43 14.87
C VAL A 96 -16.91 8.00 16.19
N SER A 97 -16.35 6.98 16.85
CA SER A 97 -16.92 6.41 18.08
C SER A 97 -16.49 7.14 19.35
N ASN A 98 -15.46 7.98 19.28
CA ASN A 98 -14.98 8.79 20.40
C ASN A 98 -15.17 10.29 20.11
N SER A 99 -15.90 10.98 20.98
CA SER A 99 -16.15 12.41 20.86
C SER A 99 -15.00 13.29 21.36
N ASP A 100 -13.99 12.71 22.03
CA ASP A 100 -12.79 13.45 22.44
C ASP A 100 -11.90 13.76 21.22
N PRO A 101 -11.72 15.04 20.86
CA PRO A 101 -10.94 15.44 19.68
C PRO A 101 -9.44 15.16 19.80
N ASN A 102 -8.94 14.83 21.00
CA ASN A 102 -7.54 14.50 21.25
C ASN A 102 -7.29 12.98 21.30
N SER A 103 -8.33 12.17 21.11
CA SER A 103 -8.18 10.72 21.11
C SER A 103 -7.57 10.22 19.80
N VAL A 104 -7.08 8.98 19.81
CA VAL A 104 -6.54 8.36 18.60
C VAL A 104 -7.68 8.04 17.63
N GLY A 105 -7.67 8.68 16.46
CA GLY A 105 -8.68 8.45 15.44
C GLY A 105 -8.75 9.57 14.41
N VAL A 106 -9.60 9.38 13.40
CA VAL A 106 -9.88 10.41 12.38
C VAL A 106 -10.93 11.38 12.93
N HIS A 107 -10.52 12.60 13.30
CA HIS A 107 -11.42 13.59 13.90
C HIS A 107 -11.59 14.86 13.06
N ASN A 108 -10.55 15.26 12.32
CA ASN A 108 -10.55 16.52 11.58
C ASN A 108 -10.09 16.34 10.12
N LEU A 109 -10.12 17.42 9.34
CA LEU A 109 -9.75 17.39 7.92
C LEU A 109 -8.27 17.00 7.69
N TRP A 110 -7.37 17.34 8.62
CA TRP A 110 -5.96 16.95 8.56
C TRP A 110 -5.78 15.45 8.75
N ASP A 111 -6.64 14.81 9.54
CA ASP A 111 -6.66 13.36 9.72
C ASP A 111 -7.22 12.64 8.47
N TRP A 112 -8.16 13.28 7.78
CA TRP A 112 -8.78 12.73 6.57
C TRP A 112 -7.83 12.70 5.36
N PHE A 113 -6.88 13.63 5.28
CA PHE A 113 -5.93 13.68 4.19
C PHE A 113 -5.07 12.40 4.06
N PRO A 114 -4.32 11.95 5.08
CA PRO A 114 -3.59 10.68 5.02
C PRO A 114 -4.53 9.49 4.88
N THR A 115 -5.69 9.51 5.53
CA THR A 115 -6.72 8.46 5.42
C THR A 115 -7.15 8.22 3.97
N ILE A 116 -7.45 9.29 3.22
CA ILE A 116 -7.84 9.21 1.80
C ILE A 116 -6.67 8.72 0.95
N LEU A 117 -5.45 9.20 1.19
CA LEU A 117 -4.26 8.73 0.47
C LEU A 117 -4.05 7.22 0.66
N LEU A 118 -4.20 6.72 1.88
CA LEU A 118 -4.08 5.30 2.20
C LEU A 118 -5.15 4.46 1.50
N TYR A 119 -6.43 4.87 1.53
CA TYR A 119 -7.48 4.17 0.79
C TYR A 119 -7.26 4.20 -0.73
N MET A 120 -6.95 5.36 -1.30
CA MET A 120 -6.69 5.51 -2.73
C MET A 120 -5.51 4.64 -3.17
N SER A 121 -4.41 4.67 -2.41
CA SER A 121 -3.23 3.84 -2.68
C SER A 121 -3.55 2.35 -2.66
N ALA A 122 -4.36 1.91 -1.69
CA ALA A 122 -4.77 0.52 -1.55
C ALA A 122 -5.65 0.07 -2.71
N LEU A 123 -6.63 0.88 -3.10
CA LEU A 123 -7.50 0.61 -4.25
C LEU A 123 -6.70 0.55 -5.56
N LEU A 124 -5.76 1.48 -5.76
CA LEU A 124 -4.90 1.48 -6.93
C LEU A 124 -4.00 0.24 -6.96
N TRP A 125 -3.44 -0.18 -5.83
CA TRP A 125 -2.66 -1.41 -5.74
C TRP A 125 -3.51 -2.63 -6.11
N LEU A 126 -4.70 -2.78 -5.51
CA LEU A 126 -5.60 -3.90 -5.82
C LEU A 126 -6.03 -3.92 -7.29
N ALA A 127 -6.24 -2.76 -7.90
CA ALA A 127 -6.53 -2.65 -9.33
C ALA A 127 -5.39 -3.19 -10.22
N THR A 128 -4.14 -3.16 -9.75
CA THR A 128 -3.00 -3.73 -10.49
C THR A 128 -3.05 -5.26 -10.58
N LEU A 129 -3.79 -5.93 -9.68
CA LEU A 129 -3.90 -7.39 -9.64
C LEU A 129 -4.90 -7.95 -10.67
N ILE A 130 -5.84 -7.13 -11.16
CA ILE A 130 -6.89 -7.56 -12.10
C ILE A 130 -6.31 -7.95 -13.49
N PRO A 131 -5.46 -7.13 -14.13
CA PRO A 131 -4.83 -7.49 -15.40
C PRO A 131 -3.95 -8.74 -15.29
N THR A 132 -3.23 -8.90 -14.18
CA THR A 132 -2.32 -10.03 -13.93
C THR A 132 -3.06 -11.37 -13.94
N ARG A 133 -4.26 -11.43 -13.33
CA ARG A 133 -5.09 -12.65 -13.31
C ARG A 133 -5.65 -13.03 -14.68
N ARG A 134 -6.05 -12.05 -15.50
CA ARG A 134 -6.60 -12.32 -16.84
C ARG A 134 -5.57 -12.93 -17.77
N VAL A 135 -4.31 -12.49 -17.70
CA VAL A 135 -3.23 -13.03 -18.55
C VAL A 135 -2.90 -14.48 -18.16
N GLN A 136 -2.82 -14.80 -16.87
CA GLN A 136 -2.56 -16.16 -16.41
C GLN A 136 -3.68 -17.15 -16.77
N ALA A 137 -4.95 -16.73 -16.71
CA ALA A 137 -6.08 -17.57 -17.08
C ALA A 137 -6.04 -18.00 -18.55
N VAL A 138 -5.68 -17.08 -19.46
CA VAL A 138 -5.60 -17.35 -20.90
C VAL A 138 -4.45 -18.28 -21.25
N VAL A 139 -3.29 -18.11 -20.61
CA VAL A 139 -2.12 -18.98 -20.84
C VAL A 139 -2.39 -20.41 -20.40
N ASN A 140 -3.02 -20.60 -19.24
CA ASN A 140 -3.32 -21.94 -18.73
C ASN A 140 -4.33 -22.69 -19.60
N THR A 141 -5.29 -22.01 -20.24
CA THR A 141 -6.20 -22.64 -21.20
C THR A 141 -5.52 -23.05 -22.50
N ALA A 142 -4.49 -22.31 -22.94
CA ALA A 142 -3.78 -22.61 -24.19
C ALA A 142 -2.75 -23.75 -24.08
N THR A 143 -2.34 -24.13 -22.87
CA THR A 143 -1.41 -25.24 -22.62
C THR A 143 -2.08 -26.59 -22.37
N ILE A 144 -3.41 -26.65 -22.37
CA ILE A 144 -4.20 -27.87 -22.14
C ILE A 144 -4.70 -28.49 -23.48
N GLU A 145 -4.44 -27.83 -24.61
CA GLU A 145 -4.63 -28.38 -25.97
C GLU A 145 -3.33 -29.02 -26.49
#